data_AF-A0A4P2VIL6-F1
#
_entry.id   AF-A0A4P2VIL6-F1
#
_cell.length_a   1.000
_cell.length_b   1.000
_cell.length_c   1.000
_cell.angle_alpha   90.00
_cell.angle_beta   90.00
_cell.angle_gamma   90.00
#
_symmetry.space_group_name_H-M   'P 1'
#
loop_
_entity.id
_entity.type
_entity.pdbx_description
1 polymer ?
#
loop_
_entity_poly.entity_id
_entity_poly.type
_entity_poly.pdbx_seq_one_letter_code
_entity_poly.pdbx_strand_id
1 'polypeptide(L)'
;MSFGAEELGDLPFIQEAGELLVRKGYGLSMDELVENWSEPFVAAGVKRARDAVMEGRVDESLNGMAPEQRILSFVVAALVVRTTGNQYAIKRFALAEAKRLEERVFQRIRSNRYDAAVLLSAIYSRILGMSLERVDRTIGPERFEVNLGLRDYLSLSSSLDASKWGIVNRVVDGGRVYMKLEDAARLLRSGIADRIERRVSSMEIPSPPAPIAEAAAKLSEEVVKTRPPPAAAAVSVSREQYPPCIRSILKRLEAGENLPHSARFLLATFMVNIGMPTDDVIALFSRSPDFNERVTRYQVEHIAGLRGGKRYSVPACPKLVAQGLCARDDTCDDIRNPISYLRRRPTGTGGGGNGRTRPGRRRDRISEDEL
;
A
#
# COMPACT_ATOMS: atom_id res chain seq x y z
N MET A 1 20.55 6.62 22.68
CA MET A 1 20.20 5.21 22.99
C MET A 1 20.74 4.33 21.88
N SER A 2 21.43 3.22 22.14
CA SER A 2 21.69 2.16 21.16
C SER A 2 20.57 1.14 21.22
N PHE A 3 20.22 0.51 20.09
CA PHE A 3 19.28 -0.61 20.10
C PHE A 3 19.97 -1.85 20.69
N GLY A 4 19.33 -2.53 21.64
CA GLY A 4 19.79 -3.82 22.15
C GLY A 4 19.44 -4.95 21.17
N ALA A 5 19.90 -6.17 21.47
CA ALA A 5 19.66 -7.32 20.59
C ALA A 5 18.16 -7.56 20.38
N GLU A 6 17.35 -7.46 21.44
CA GLU A 6 15.90 -7.63 21.35
C GLU A 6 15.23 -6.60 20.43
N GLU A 7 15.59 -5.32 20.55
CA GLU A 7 15.08 -4.28 19.65
C GLU A 7 15.53 -4.48 18.21
N LEU A 8 16.78 -4.95 17.99
CA LEU A 8 17.29 -5.25 16.66
C LEU A 8 16.55 -6.43 16.00
N GLY A 9 16.10 -7.41 16.79
CA GLY A 9 15.23 -8.49 16.32
C GLY A 9 13.86 -8.02 15.82
N ASP A 10 13.37 -6.88 16.32
CA ASP A 10 12.13 -6.22 15.87
C ASP A 10 12.36 -5.16 14.79
N LEU A 11 13.63 -4.78 14.56
CA LEU A 11 14.06 -3.82 13.54
C LEU A 11 15.02 -4.48 12.52
N PRO A 12 14.68 -5.61 11.91
CA PRO A 12 15.63 -6.38 11.09
C PRO A 12 16.04 -5.70 9.78
N PHE A 13 15.40 -4.57 9.45
CA PHE A 13 15.62 -3.79 8.23
C PHE A 13 16.63 -2.64 8.39
N ILE A 14 17.24 -2.48 9.58
CA ILE A 14 18.29 -1.47 9.83
C ILE A 14 19.68 -2.07 9.69
N GLN A 15 20.71 -1.22 9.56
CA GLN A 15 22.08 -1.68 9.36
C GLN A 15 22.63 -2.41 10.60
N GLU A 16 22.33 -1.89 11.77
CA GLU A 16 22.78 -2.41 13.07
C GLU A 16 22.29 -3.84 13.34
N ALA A 17 21.18 -4.24 12.73
CA ALA A 17 20.69 -5.62 12.79
C ALA A 17 21.62 -6.58 12.01
N GLY A 18 22.13 -6.15 10.85
CA GLY A 18 23.15 -6.92 10.12
C GLY A 18 24.48 -6.98 10.88
N GLU A 19 24.88 -5.87 11.52
CA GLU A 19 26.10 -5.82 12.35
C GLU A 19 26.00 -6.71 13.59
N LEU A 20 24.79 -6.92 14.14
CA LEU A 20 24.57 -7.91 15.19
C LEU A 20 24.87 -9.33 14.69
N LEU A 21 24.39 -9.68 13.50
CA LEU A 21 24.63 -11.01 12.91
C LEU A 21 26.13 -11.25 12.70
N VAL A 22 26.84 -10.28 12.12
CA VAL A 22 28.30 -10.38 11.91
C VAL A 22 29.05 -10.55 13.24
N ARG A 23 28.71 -9.77 14.27
CA ARG A 23 29.32 -9.90 15.61
C ARG A 23 29.06 -11.24 16.27
N LYS A 24 27.97 -11.91 15.90
CA LYS A 24 27.58 -13.23 16.39
C LYS A 24 28.15 -14.38 15.56
N GLY A 25 28.94 -14.07 14.53
CA GLY A 25 29.62 -15.07 13.70
C GLY A 25 28.78 -15.62 12.55
N TYR A 26 27.65 -14.99 12.21
CA TYR A 26 26.89 -15.35 11.01
C TYR A 26 27.55 -14.70 9.78
N GLY A 27 27.98 -15.51 8.81
CA GLY A 27 28.30 -15.01 7.49
C GLY A 27 27.00 -14.83 6.69
N LEU A 28 26.81 -13.63 6.17
CA LEU A 28 25.60 -13.25 5.44
C LEU A 28 25.69 -13.62 3.94
N SER A 29 26.48 -14.64 3.62
CA SER A 29 26.67 -15.08 2.24
C SER A 29 25.46 -15.89 1.76
N MET A 30 25.21 -15.84 0.45
CA MET A 30 24.13 -16.63 -0.15
C MET A 30 24.41 -18.14 -0.02
N ASP A 31 25.68 -18.54 -0.03
CA ASP A 31 26.10 -19.94 0.08
C ASP A 31 25.83 -20.48 1.49
N GLU A 32 26.18 -19.74 2.54
CA GLU A 32 25.85 -20.13 3.92
C GLU A 32 24.34 -20.23 4.16
N LEU A 33 23.54 -19.39 3.49
CA LEU A 33 22.08 -19.47 3.59
C LEU A 33 21.52 -20.74 2.94
N VAL A 34 22.18 -21.23 1.87
CA VAL A 34 21.83 -22.48 1.20
C VAL A 34 22.26 -23.69 2.01
N GLU A 35 23.46 -23.67 2.58
CA GLU A 35 23.95 -24.74 3.46
C GLU A 35 23.06 -24.92 4.69
N ASN A 36 22.55 -23.81 5.24
CA ASN A 36 21.69 -23.80 6.41
C ASN A 36 20.18 -23.86 6.07
N TRP A 37 19.80 -24.35 4.88
CA TRP A 37 18.40 -24.31 4.44
C TRP A 37 17.43 -25.09 5.37
N SER A 38 17.92 -26.07 6.11
CA SER A 38 17.16 -26.84 7.10
C SER A 38 16.91 -26.10 8.41
N GLU A 39 17.54 -24.94 8.62
CA GLU A 39 17.42 -24.20 9.87
C GLU A 39 16.00 -23.62 10.08
N PRO A 40 15.52 -23.51 11.34
CA PRO A 40 14.17 -23.03 11.64
C PRO A 40 13.88 -21.62 11.10
N PHE A 41 14.89 -20.75 11.02
CA PHE A 41 14.72 -19.37 10.54
C PHE A 41 14.41 -19.30 9.05
N VAL A 42 14.79 -20.31 8.25
CA VAL A 42 14.50 -20.37 6.81
C VAL A 42 13.04 -20.67 6.59
N ALA A 43 12.52 -21.73 7.22
CA ALA A 43 11.10 -22.06 7.20
C ALA A 43 10.26 -20.88 7.73
N ALA A 44 10.72 -20.23 8.81
CA ALA A 44 10.10 -19.04 9.34
C ALA A 44 10.10 -17.87 8.34
N GLY A 45 11.19 -17.67 7.59
CA GLY A 45 11.31 -16.63 6.58
C GLY A 45 10.40 -16.84 5.36
N VAL A 46 10.32 -18.08 4.85
CA VAL A 46 9.40 -18.43 3.76
C VAL A 46 7.94 -18.22 4.19
N LYS A 47 7.58 -18.70 5.39
CA LYS A 47 6.25 -18.48 5.97
C LYS A 47 5.97 -16.99 6.17
N ARG A 48 6.93 -16.24 6.72
CA ARG A 48 6.85 -14.79 6.93
C ARG A 48 6.59 -14.03 5.63
N ALA A 49 7.29 -14.37 4.54
CA ALA A 49 7.02 -13.79 3.22
C ALA A 49 5.59 -14.07 2.74
N ARG A 50 5.16 -15.33 2.84
CA ARG A 50 3.82 -15.76 2.42
C ARG A 50 2.72 -15.05 3.22
N ASP A 51 2.78 -15.12 4.54
CA ASP A 51 1.76 -14.54 5.43
C ASP A 51 1.69 -13.01 5.27
N ALA A 52 2.85 -12.35 5.15
CA ALA A 52 2.91 -10.91 4.94
C ALA A 52 2.26 -10.49 3.62
N VAL A 53 2.48 -11.24 2.54
CA VAL A 53 1.90 -10.93 1.23
C VAL A 53 0.42 -11.28 1.16
N MET A 54 0.07 -12.51 1.55
CA MET A 54 -1.26 -13.09 1.39
C MET A 54 -2.23 -12.56 2.45
N GLU A 55 -1.80 -12.52 3.69
CA GLU A 55 -2.66 -12.19 4.84
C GLU A 55 -2.44 -10.76 5.33
N GLY A 56 -1.28 -10.15 5.04
CA GLY A 56 -1.00 -8.76 5.43
C GLY A 56 -0.63 -8.61 6.89
N ARG A 57 -0.11 -9.69 7.48
CA ARG A 57 0.37 -9.81 8.86
C ARG A 57 1.62 -10.68 8.90
N VAL A 58 2.39 -10.57 9.96
CA VAL A 58 3.55 -11.42 10.22
C VAL A 58 3.22 -12.33 11.40
N ASP A 59 3.66 -13.59 11.35
CA ASP A 59 3.34 -14.58 12.37
C ASP A 59 3.93 -14.24 13.75
N GLU A 60 3.14 -14.40 14.80
CA GLU A 60 3.54 -14.11 16.19
C GLU A 60 4.53 -15.13 16.75
N SER A 61 4.64 -16.33 16.18
CA SER A 61 5.60 -17.36 16.59
C SER A 61 7.05 -16.88 16.51
N LEU A 62 7.33 -15.86 15.69
CA LEU A 62 8.62 -15.20 15.62
C LEU A 62 9.04 -14.58 16.96
N ASN A 63 8.09 -14.22 17.82
CA ASN A 63 8.40 -13.59 19.11
C ASN A 63 9.13 -14.53 20.09
N GLY A 64 9.03 -15.85 19.87
CA GLY A 64 9.77 -16.85 20.66
C GLY A 64 11.16 -17.16 20.10
N MET A 65 11.54 -16.61 18.95
CA MET A 65 12.85 -16.84 18.33
C MET A 65 13.89 -15.86 18.85
N ALA A 66 15.14 -16.33 18.91
CA ALA A 66 16.28 -15.47 19.20
C ALA A 66 16.34 -14.28 18.23
N PRO A 67 16.82 -13.10 18.66
CA PRO A 67 16.92 -11.93 17.79
C PRO A 67 17.60 -12.20 16.45
N GLU A 68 18.67 -12.98 16.45
CA GLU A 68 19.43 -13.33 15.26
C GLU A 68 18.58 -14.11 14.24
N GLN A 69 17.78 -15.07 14.71
CA GLN A 69 16.85 -15.83 13.88
C GLN A 69 15.68 -14.96 13.35
N ARG A 70 15.20 -13.99 14.14
CA ARG A 70 14.20 -13.00 13.67
C ARG A 70 14.76 -12.10 12.56
N ILE A 71 16.05 -11.77 12.62
CA ILE A 71 16.72 -10.98 11.57
C ILE A 71 16.94 -11.84 10.33
N LEU A 72 17.48 -13.05 10.48
CA LEU A 72 17.70 -13.97 9.34
C LEU A 72 16.40 -14.35 8.63
N SER A 73 15.32 -14.62 9.37
CA SER A 73 14.01 -14.89 8.77
C SER A 73 13.46 -13.69 7.97
N PHE A 74 13.75 -12.45 8.39
CA PHE A 74 13.41 -11.25 7.61
C PHE A 74 14.22 -11.21 6.30
N VAL A 75 15.52 -11.50 6.35
CA VAL A 75 16.39 -11.53 5.16
C VAL A 75 15.88 -12.57 4.16
N VAL A 76 15.60 -13.80 4.62
CA VAL A 76 15.00 -14.86 3.78
C VAL A 76 13.68 -14.38 3.16
N ALA A 77 12.80 -13.79 3.98
CA ALA A 77 11.50 -13.30 3.50
C ALA A 77 11.66 -12.21 2.42
N ALA A 78 12.56 -11.26 2.65
CA ALA A 78 12.86 -10.18 1.71
C ALA A 78 13.43 -10.71 0.38
N LEU A 79 14.32 -11.70 0.43
CA LEU A 79 14.87 -12.36 -0.76
C LEU A 79 13.76 -13.07 -1.56
N VAL A 80 12.89 -13.85 -0.89
CA VAL A 80 11.76 -14.53 -1.53
C VAL A 80 10.83 -13.51 -2.20
N VAL A 81 10.41 -12.47 -1.48
CA VAL A 81 9.49 -11.46 -2.00
C VAL A 81 10.12 -10.68 -3.14
N ARG A 82 11.40 -10.29 -3.04
CA ARG A 82 12.10 -9.60 -4.14
C ARG A 82 12.20 -10.47 -5.40
N THR A 83 12.50 -11.75 -5.22
CA THR A 83 12.66 -12.73 -6.31
C THR A 83 11.37 -12.91 -7.12
N THR A 84 10.19 -12.67 -6.53
CA THR A 84 8.91 -12.69 -7.27
C THR A 84 8.85 -11.64 -8.39
N GLY A 85 9.66 -10.58 -8.33
CA GLY A 85 9.57 -9.43 -9.24
C GLY A 85 8.26 -8.65 -9.14
N ASN A 86 7.39 -8.98 -8.16
CA ASN A 86 6.04 -8.44 -8.06
C ASN A 86 5.99 -7.26 -7.07
N GLN A 87 5.87 -6.05 -7.61
CA GLN A 87 5.78 -4.82 -6.80
C GLN A 87 4.62 -4.80 -5.80
N TYR A 88 3.50 -5.47 -6.11
CA TYR A 88 2.41 -5.61 -5.15
C TYR A 88 2.81 -6.47 -3.94
N ALA A 89 3.54 -7.57 -4.17
CA ALA A 89 4.03 -8.43 -3.11
C ALA A 89 5.03 -7.66 -2.21
N ILE A 90 5.95 -6.90 -2.81
CA ILE A 90 6.91 -6.06 -2.07
C ILE A 90 6.17 -5.05 -1.17
N LYS A 91 5.20 -4.32 -1.72
CA LYS A 91 4.39 -3.34 -0.96
C LYS A 91 3.61 -3.98 0.20
N ARG A 92 2.99 -5.14 -0.05
CA ARG A 92 2.23 -5.90 0.96
C ARG A 92 3.15 -6.38 2.08
N PHE A 93 4.29 -6.94 1.72
CA PHE A 93 5.32 -7.38 2.67
C PHE A 93 5.79 -6.22 3.55
N ALA A 94 6.21 -5.10 2.94
CA ALA A 94 6.69 -3.94 3.67
C ALA A 94 5.64 -3.36 4.64
N LEU A 95 4.37 -3.31 4.23
CA LEU A 95 3.28 -2.86 5.09
C LEU A 95 3.02 -3.81 6.27
N ALA A 96 3.11 -5.12 6.06
CA ALA A 96 2.91 -6.11 7.12
C ALA A 96 4.02 -6.00 8.19
N GLU A 97 5.27 -5.83 7.76
CA GLU A 97 6.42 -5.61 8.65
C GLU A 97 6.29 -4.31 9.45
N ALA A 98 5.86 -3.22 8.79
CA ALA A 98 5.64 -1.95 9.47
C ALA A 98 4.51 -2.02 10.52
N LYS A 99 3.43 -2.78 10.24
CA LYS A 99 2.36 -3.05 11.21
C LYS A 99 2.85 -3.87 12.40
N ARG A 100 3.68 -4.88 12.16
CA ARG A 100 4.27 -5.68 13.24
C ARG A 100 5.08 -4.79 14.20
N LEU A 101 5.91 -3.89 13.67
CA LEU A 101 6.66 -2.95 14.49
C LEU A 101 5.74 -2.03 15.30
N GLU A 102 4.71 -1.49 14.67
CA GLU A 102 3.71 -0.65 15.35
C GLU A 102 3.02 -1.40 16.50
N GLU A 103 2.63 -2.67 16.30
CA GLU A 103 2.05 -3.50 17.35
C GLU A 103 3.01 -3.70 18.53
N ARG A 104 4.31 -3.91 18.26
CA ARG A 104 5.36 -4.00 19.29
C ARG A 104 5.51 -2.69 20.06
N VAL A 105 5.48 -1.55 19.36
CA VAL A 105 5.48 -0.23 20.00
C VAL A 105 4.24 -0.06 20.87
N PHE A 106 3.05 -0.44 20.40
CA PHE A 106 1.82 -0.37 21.20
C PHE A 106 1.86 -1.27 22.45
N GLN A 107 2.45 -2.46 22.36
CA GLN A 107 2.71 -3.29 23.54
C GLN A 107 3.61 -2.54 24.53
N ARG A 108 4.69 -1.92 24.05
CA ARG A 108 5.60 -1.15 24.90
C ARG A 108 4.93 0.08 25.52
N ILE A 109 4.09 0.80 24.79
CA ILE A 109 3.31 1.94 25.30
C ILE A 109 2.44 1.49 26.49
N ARG A 110 1.79 0.33 26.38
CA ARG A 110 0.95 -0.23 27.45
C ARG A 110 1.75 -0.62 28.69
N SER A 111 2.99 -1.10 28.52
CA SER A 111 3.84 -1.55 29.63
C SER A 111 4.62 -0.39 30.29
N ASN A 112 5.22 0.49 29.48
CA ASN A 112 6.05 1.59 29.94
C ASN A 112 6.08 2.72 28.89
N ARG A 113 5.27 3.77 29.11
CA ARG A 113 5.16 4.91 28.19
C ARG A 113 6.45 5.69 28.02
N TYR A 114 7.24 5.85 29.10
CA TYR A 114 8.52 6.57 29.02
C TYR A 114 9.49 5.83 28.09
N ASP A 115 9.63 4.52 28.29
CA ASP A 115 10.49 3.71 27.46
C ASP A 115 10.01 3.66 26.00
N ALA A 116 8.70 3.52 25.78
CA ALA A 116 8.12 3.58 24.44
C ALA A 116 8.39 4.92 23.73
N ALA A 117 8.36 6.04 24.46
CA ALA A 117 8.71 7.35 23.92
C ALA A 117 10.19 7.42 23.51
N VAL A 118 11.09 6.86 24.32
CA VAL A 118 12.52 6.78 23.99
C VAL A 118 12.76 5.91 22.75
N LEU A 119 12.11 4.74 22.68
CA LEU A 119 12.18 3.85 21.53
C LEU A 119 11.67 4.52 20.26
N LEU A 120 10.50 5.17 20.32
CA LEU A 120 9.92 5.91 19.19
C LEU A 120 10.85 7.02 18.71
N SER A 121 11.38 7.86 19.62
CA SER A 121 12.35 8.89 19.25
C SER A 121 13.58 8.31 18.55
N ALA A 122 14.10 7.16 19.03
CA ALA A 122 15.24 6.50 18.41
C ALA A 122 14.91 5.96 17.01
N ILE A 123 13.73 5.35 16.82
CA ILE A 123 13.27 4.83 15.53
C ILE A 123 13.10 5.97 14.52
N TYR A 124 12.39 7.04 14.89
CA TYR A 124 12.17 8.21 14.03
C TYR A 124 13.49 8.83 13.59
N SER A 125 14.41 9.04 14.53
CA SER A 125 15.69 9.66 14.24
C SER A 125 16.57 8.78 13.34
N ARG A 126 16.76 7.50 13.68
CA ARG A 126 17.70 6.63 12.96
C ARG A 126 17.19 6.10 11.64
N ILE A 127 15.89 5.85 11.52
CA ILE A 127 15.34 5.16 10.35
C ILE A 127 14.73 6.17 9.38
N LEU A 128 14.03 7.18 9.91
CA LEU A 128 13.34 8.18 9.09
C LEU A 128 14.12 9.50 8.96
N GLY A 129 15.17 9.71 9.76
CA GLY A 129 15.89 10.98 9.79
C GLY A 129 15.07 12.13 10.37
N MET A 130 14.06 11.82 11.18
CA MET A 130 13.07 12.77 11.69
C MET A 130 13.23 12.96 13.21
N SER A 131 13.12 14.20 13.69
CA SER A 131 13.22 14.51 15.12
C SER A 131 11.86 14.41 15.80
N LEU A 132 11.59 13.28 16.45
CA LEU A 132 10.45 13.13 17.35
C LEU A 132 10.87 13.49 18.77
N GLU A 133 10.45 14.66 19.25
CA GLU A 133 10.84 15.17 20.55
C GLU A 133 9.82 14.81 21.61
N ARG A 134 10.31 14.32 22.75
CA ARG A 134 9.49 14.07 23.94
C ARG A 134 9.13 15.39 24.60
N VAL A 135 7.87 15.53 24.98
CA VAL A 135 7.33 16.70 25.67
C VAL A 135 6.37 16.25 26.77
N ASP A 136 6.11 17.14 27.71
CA ASP A 136 4.96 17.00 28.60
C ASP A 136 4.17 18.29 28.52
N ARG A 137 3.27 18.36 27.53
CA ARG A 137 2.54 19.59 27.22
C ARG A 137 1.05 19.33 27.28
N THR A 138 0.33 20.17 28.02
CA THR A 138 -1.14 20.14 28.07
C THR A 138 -1.67 21.34 27.29
N ILE A 139 -2.54 21.09 26.32
CA ILE A 139 -3.20 22.13 25.51
C ILE A 139 -4.70 21.84 25.54
N GLY A 140 -5.46 22.74 26.15
CA GLY A 140 -6.87 22.48 26.47
C GLY A 140 -7.01 21.28 27.42
N PRO A 141 -7.93 20.34 27.15
CA PRO A 141 -8.12 19.15 27.99
C PRO A 141 -7.15 18.01 27.67
N GLU A 142 -6.30 18.14 26.64
CA GLU A 142 -5.45 17.05 26.17
C GLU A 142 -3.99 17.22 26.61
N ARG A 143 -3.39 16.10 27.03
CA ARG A 143 -1.96 15.96 27.29
C ARG A 143 -1.26 15.32 26.09
N PHE A 144 -0.15 15.90 25.69
CA PHE A 144 0.71 15.47 24.59
C PHE A 144 2.08 15.06 25.11
N GLU A 145 2.61 13.99 24.54
CA GLU A 145 3.83 13.33 25.03
C GLU A 145 5.00 13.46 24.05
N VAL A 146 4.69 13.71 22.79
CA VAL A 146 5.68 13.90 21.73
C VAL A 146 5.23 14.99 20.76
N ASN A 147 6.21 15.58 20.07
CA ASN A 147 5.98 16.46 18.94
C ASN A 147 6.88 16.08 17.75
N LEU A 148 6.43 16.43 16.55
CA LEU A 148 7.14 16.23 15.29
C LEU A 148 7.12 17.53 14.48
N GLY A 149 8.17 17.83 13.72
CA GLY A 149 8.19 18.97 12.82
C GLY A 149 7.05 18.92 11.80
N LEU A 150 6.45 20.07 11.48
CA LEU A 150 5.29 20.15 10.58
C LEU A 150 5.52 19.47 9.22
N ARG A 151 6.68 19.69 8.60
CA ARG A 151 7.05 19.07 7.32
C ARG A 151 7.05 17.54 7.42
N ASP A 152 7.68 17.02 8.47
CA ASP A 152 7.83 15.57 8.68
C ASP A 152 6.45 14.94 8.92
N TYR A 153 5.62 15.59 9.75
CA TYR A 153 4.24 15.17 9.98
C TYR A 153 3.45 15.07 8.67
N LEU A 154 3.45 16.12 7.85
CA LEU A 154 2.71 16.15 6.59
C LEU A 154 3.18 15.08 5.61
N SER A 155 4.48 14.78 5.58
CA SER A 155 5.01 13.71 4.72
C SER A 155 4.47 12.34 5.13
N LEU A 156 4.45 12.04 6.42
CA LEU A 156 3.98 10.75 6.96
C LEU A 156 2.45 10.60 6.95
N SER A 157 1.71 11.70 7.14
CA SER A 157 0.25 11.69 7.24
C SER A 157 -0.48 11.73 5.90
N SER A 158 0.22 12.04 4.80
CA SER A 158 -0.35 12.25 3.46
C SER A 158 -1.22 11.11 2.90
N SER A 159 -1.00 9.87 3.35
CA SER A 159 -1.75 8.68 2.92
C SER A 159 -2.82 8.23 3.92
N LEU A 160 -2.96 8.94 5.04
CA LEU A 160 -3.90 8.64 6.11
C LEU A 160 -5.21 9.42 5.94
N ASP A 161 -6.23 8.98 6.66
CA ASP A 161 -7.55 9.62 6.64
C ASP A 161 -7.47 11.07 7.15
N ALA A 162 -7.80 12.02 6.28
CA ALA A 162 -7.75 13.45 6.58
C ALA A 162 -8.70 13.86 7.71
N SER A 163 -9.77 13.10 7.98
CA SER A 163 -10.71 13.37 9.08
C SER A 163 -9.99 13.38 10.44
N LYS A 164 -9.01 12.49 10.63
CA LYS A 164 -8.20 12.39 11.86
C LYS A 164 -6.80 13.00 11.71
N TRP A 165 -6.19 12.86 10.54
CA TRP A 165 -4.77 13.16 10.31
C TRP A 165 -4.53 14.45 9.51
N GLY A 166 -5.59 15.10 9.04
CA GLY A 166 -5.50 16.41 8.42
C GLY A 166 -4.96 17.43 9.40
N ILE A 167 -4.02 18.28 8.95
CA ILE A 167 -3.33 19.23 9.83
C ILE A 167 -4.29 20.20 10.54
N VAL A 168 -5.42 20.51 9.91
CA VAL A 168 -6.50 21.33 10.46
C VAL A 168 -7.12 20.74 11.73
N ASN A 169 -6.99 19.43 11.93
CA ASN A 169 -7.51 18.68 13.09
C ASN A 169 -6.43 18.36 14.12
N ARG A 170 -5.25 19.00 14.04
CA ARG A 170 -4.11 18.75 14.92
C ARG A 170 -3.71 20.00 15.68
N VAL A 171 -3.12 19.78 16.86
CA VAL A 171 -2.53 20.87 17.65
C VAL A 171 -1.16 21.19 17.09
N VAL A 172 -1.01 22.41 16.56
CA VAL A 172 0.23 22.93 15.98
C VAL A 172 0.66 24.17 16.74
N ASP A 173 1.89 24.18 17.25
CA ASP A 173 2.50 25.36 17.86
C ASP A 173 4.01 25.40 17.58
N GLY A 174 4.54 26.60 17.32
CA GLY A 174 5.97 26.78 17.01
C GLY A 174 6.47 25.95 15.81
N GLY A 175 5.62 25.66 14.82
CA GLY A 175 5.97 24.82 13.67
C GLY A 175 6.06 23.31 13.96
N ARG A 176 5.56 22.89 15.13
CA ARG A 176 5.57 21.48 15.58
C ARG A 176 4.15 20.99 15.80
N VAL A 177 3.93 19.73 15.46
CA VAL A 177 2.64 19.04 15.63
C VAL A 177 2.72 18.19 16.89
N TYR A 178 1.84 18.46 17.85
CA TYR A 178 1.78 17.75 19.13
C TYR A 178 0.87 16.53 19.01
N MET A 179 1.29 15.41 19.62
CA MET A 179 0.54 14.16 19.56
C MET A 179 0.79 13.25 20.76
N LYS A 180 -0.14 12.32 20.96
CA LYS A 180 0.00 11.20 21.91
C LYS A 180 0.93 10.14 21.30
N LEU A 181 1.52 9.27 22.13
CA LEU A 181 2.42 8.22 21.66
C LEU A 181 1.77 7.27 20.65
N GLU A 182 0.48 6.99 20.83
CA GLU A 182 -0.31 6.12 19.95
C GLU A 182 -0.39 6.67 18.53
N ASP A 183 -0.54 7.99 18.40
CA ASP A 183 -0.59 8.64 17.10
C ASP A 183 0.80 8.63 16.42
N ALA A 184 1.87 8.84 17.18
CA ALA A 184 3.24 8.72 16.66
C ALA A 184 3.55 7.28 16.21
N ALA A 185 3.15 6.27 16.98
CA ALA A 185 3.29 4.86 16.57
C ALA A 185 2.55 4.55 15.26
N ARG A 186 1.34 5.12 15.07
CA ARG A 186 0.56 4.91 13.85
C ARG A 186 1.14 5.62 12.62
N LEU A 187 1.71 6.82 12.79
CA LEU A 187 2.39 7.57 11.71
C LEU A 187 3.64 6.87 11.22
N LEU A 188 4.36 6.21 12.13
CA LEU A 188 5.57 5.46 11.81
C LEU A 188 5.35 4.45 10.67
N ARG A 189 4.16 3.85 10.59
CA ARG A 189 3.83 2.78 9.63
C ARG A 189 4.16 3.15 8.18
N SER A 190 3.76 4.33 7.71
CA SER A 190 3.96 4.73 6.31
C SER A 190 5.44 4.91 6.01
N GLY A 191 6.17 5.60 6.89
CA GLY A 191 7.62 5.82 6.74
C GLY A 191 8.43 4.52 6.76
N ILE A 192 8.11 3.60 7.67
CA ILE A 192 8.81 2.31 7.76
C ILE A 192 8.49 1.40 6.57
N ALA A 193 7.21 1.32 6.16
CA ALA A 193 6.84 0.53 4.99
C ALA A 193 7.56 1.03 3.73
N ASP A 194 7.59 2.35 3.52
CA ASP A 194 8.28 2.98 2.40
C ASP A 194 9.81 2.74 2.43
N ARG A 195 10.43 2.76 3.62
CA ARG A 195 11.85 2.42 3.79
C ARG A 195 12.15 0.96 3.46
N ILE A 196 11.32 0.03 3.93
CA ILE A 196 11.45 -1.41 3.63
C ILE A 196 11.22 -1.66 2.14
N GLU A 197 10.17 -1.09 1.55
CA GLU A 197 9.85 -1.22 0.12
C GLU A 197 11.02 -0.78 -0.76
N ARG A 198 11.60 0.40 -0.50
CA ARG A 198 12.77 0.88 -1.24
C ARG A 198 13.95 -0.08 -1.12
N ARG A 199 14.27 -0.50 0.12
CA ARG A 199 15.41 -1.38 0.39
C ARG A 199 15.25 -2.73 -0.29
N VAL A 200 14.06 -3.33 -0.24
CA VAL A 200 13.77 -4.61 -0.90
C VAL A 200 13.80 -4.43 -2.41
N SER A 201 13.18 -3.38 -2.95
CA SER A 201 13.15 -3.13 -4.39
C SER A 201 14.54 -2.89 -4.99
N SER A 202 15.43 -2.23 -4.26
CA SER A 202 16.81 -1.97 -4.69
C SER A 202 17.74 -3.18 -4.54
N MET A 203 17.29 -4.29 -3.96
CA MET A 203 18.10 -5.51 -3.91
C MET A 203 18.35 -6.03 -5.33
N GLU A 204 19.60 -6.27 -5.65
CA GLU A 204 20.04 -6.99 -6.84
C GLU A 204 20.28 -8.44 -6.46
N ILE A 205 19.57 -9.36 -7.12
CA ILE A 205 19.69 -10.80 -6.90
C ILE A 205 19.99 -11.43 -8.26
N PRO A 206 21.28 -11.51 -8.67
CA PRO A 206 21.65 -11.97 -10.01
C PRO A 206 21.26 -13.44 -10.25
N SER A 207 21.40 -14.29 -9.24
CA SER A 207 20.97 -15.68 -9.26
C SER A 207 20.46 -16.08 -7.88
N PRO A 208 19.12 -16.12 -7.65
CA PRO A 208 18.58 -16.60 -6.39
C PRO A 208 18.85 -18.11 -6.26
N PRO A 209 19.26 -18.60 -5.08
CA PRO A 209 19.34 -20.03 -4.82
C PRO A 209 18.03 -20.75 -5.14
N ALA A 210 18.14 -21.98 -5.63
CA ALA A 210 17.00 -22.77 -6.08
C ALA A 210 15.84 -22.82 -5.06
N PRO A 211 16.10 -22.99 -3.74
CA PRO A 211 15.01 -23.01 -2.76
C PRO A 211 14.28 -21.66 -2.59
N ILE A 212 14.98 -20.53 -2.72
CA ILE A 212 14.39 -19.18 -2.71
C ILE A 212 13.56 -18.98 -3.98
N ALA A 213 14.10 -19.38 -5.14
CA ALA A 213 13.41 -19.29 -6.41
C ALA A 213 12.11 -20.11 -6.42
N GLU A 214 12.14 -21.33 -5.87
CA GLU A 214 10.97 -22.19 -5.72
C GLU A 214 9.91 -21.56 -4.80
N ALA A 215 10.32 -21.04 -3.64
CA ALA A 215 9.42 -20.35 -2.72
C ALA A 215 8.79 -19.11 -3.36
N ALA A 216 9.57 -18.34 -4.13
CA ALA A 216 9.09 -17.15 -4.85
C ALA A 216 8.10 -17.51 -5.98
N ALA A 217 8.35 -18.61 -6.71
CA ALA A 217 7.44 -19.11 -7.73
C ALA A 217 6.09 -19.53 -7.13
N LYS A 218 6.12 -20.32 -6.04
CA LYS A 218 4.91 -20.72 -5.30
C LYS A 218 4.13 -19.50 -4.80
N LEU A 219 4.82 -18.53 -4.19
CA LEU A 219 4.18 -17.30 -3.72
C LEU A 219 3.56 -16.51 -4.88
N SER A 220 4.24 -16.42 -6.02
CA SER A 220 3.72 -15.72 -7.20
C SER A 220 2.46 -16.38 -7.73
N GLU A 221 2.41 -17.71 -7.79
CA GLU A 221 1.21 -18.46 -8.16
C GLU A 221 0.05 -18.20 -7.20
N GLU A 222 0.30 -18.23 -5.88
CA GLU A 222 -0.72 -17.97 -4.87
C GLU A 222 -1.28 -16.55 -4.99
N VAL A 223 -0.41 -15.57 -5.19
CA VAL A 223 -0.82 -14.17 -5.42
C VAL A 223 -1.70 -14.06 -6.66
N VAL A 224 -1.38 -14.76 -7.75
CA VAL A 224 -2.20 -14.76 -8.98
C VAL A 224 -3.55 -15.43 -8.75
N LYS A 225 -3.59 -16.58 -8.08
CA LYS A 225 -4.82 -17.36 -7.79
C LYS A 225 -5.79 -16.61 -6.88
N THR A 226 -5.27 -15.88 -5.89
CA THR A 226 -6.08 -15.14 -4.92
C THR A 226 -6.43 -13.73 -5.37
N ARG A 227 -5.74 -13.21 -6.39
CA ARG A 227 -6.12 -11.94 -7.00
C ARG A 227 -7.49 -12.09 -7.67
N PRO A 228 -8.42 -11.13 -7.51
CA PRO A 228 -9.28 -10.83 -8.64
C PRO A 228 -8.36 -10.54 -9.83
N PRO A 229 -8.61 -11.08 -11.03
CA PRO A 229 -7.76 -10.79 -12.18
C PRO A 229 -7.54 -9.27 -12.26
N PRO A 230 -6.35 -8.79 -12.66
CA PRO A 230 -6.27 -7.41 -13.13
C PRO A 230 -7.49 -7.21 -14.04
N ALA A 231 -8.23 -6.11 -13.85
CA ALA A 231 -9.21 -5.75 -14.86
C ALA A 231 -8.48 -5.84 -16.20
N ALA A 232 -9.04 -6.67 -17.08
CA ALA A 232 -8.34 -7.48 -18.06
C ALA A 232 -7.12 -6.80 -18.69
N ALA A 233 -6.04 -7.56 -18.86
CA ALA A 233 -4.91 -7.22 -19.73
C ALA A 233 -5.43 -6.44 -20.95
N ALA A 234 -4.95 -5.21 -21.15
CA ALA A 234 -5.30 -4.27 -22.21
C ALA A 234 -6.27 -4.84 -23.24
N VAL A 235 -7.54 -5.00 -22.86
CA VAL A 235 -8.56 -5.25 -23.86
C VAL A 235 -8.67 -3.90 -24.52
N SER A 236 -8.36 -3.83 -25.80
CA SER A 236 -8.77 -2.75 -26.67
C SER A 236 -10.30 -2.73 -26.67
N VAL A 237 -10.87 -2.28 -25.56
CA VAL A 237 -12.31 -2.06 -25.42
C VAL A 237 -12.60 -0.94 -26.39
N SER A 238 -13.22 -1.31 -27.51
CA SER A 238 -13.61 -0.36 -28.54
C SER A 238 -14.57 0.66 -27.90
N ARG A 239 -14.53 1.92 -28.35
CA ARG A 239 -15.30 3.01 -27.70
C ARG A 239 -16.81 2.74 -27.70
N GLU A 240 -17.29 1.87 -28.59
CA GLU A 240 -18.67 1.40 -28.72
C GLU A 240 -19.10 0.46 -27.57
N GLN A 241 -18.12 -0.10 -26.84
CA GLN A 241 -18.35 -0.93 -25.67
C GLN A 241 -18.38 -0.11 -24.38
N TYR A 242 -18.03 1.17 -24.40
CA TYR A 242 -18.08 2.01 -23.21
C TYR A 242 -19.53 2.26 -22.76
N PRO A 243 -19.76 2.29 -21.43
CA PRO A 243 -21.07 2.65 -20.90
C PRO A 243 -21.46 4.07 -21.36
N PRO A 244 -22.75 4.35 -21.52
CA PRO A 244 -23.21 5.61 -22.09
C PRO A 244 -22.79 6.84 -21.26
N CYS A 245 -22.62 6.72 -19.94
CA CYS A 245 -22.05 7.79 -19.11
C CYS A 245 -20.61 8.17 -19.51
N ILE A 246 -19.77 7.18 -19.84
CA ILE A 246 -18.39 7.41 -20.30
C ILE A 246 -18.39 7.96 -21.73
N ARG A 247 -19.23 7.42 -22.63
CA ARG A 247 -19.39 7.93 -24.00
C ARG A 247 -19.82 9.40 -24.01
N SER A 248 -20.75 9.77 -23.13
CA SER A 248 -21.23 11.15 -22.97
C SER A 248 -20.09 12.09 -22.54
N ILE A 249 -19.31 11.71 -21.53
CA ILE A 249 -18.18 12.52 -21.05
C ILE A 249 -17.09 12.65 -22.13
N LEU A 250 -16.78 11.56 -22.85
CA LEU A 250 -15.83 11.60 -23.96
C LEU A 250 -16.29 12.56 -25.06
N LYS A 251 -17.56 12.50 -25.47
CA LYS A 251 -18.10 13.41 -26.49
C LYS A 251 -17.96 14.88 -26.09
N ARG A 252 -18.21 15.20 -24.82
CA ARG A 252 -18.05 16.55 -24.25
C ARG A 252 -16.59 17.00 -24.24
N LEU A 253 -15.68 16.12 -23.83
CA LEU A 253 -14.24 16.38 -23.86
C LEU A 253 -13.73 16.61 -25.28
N GLU A 254 -14.21 15.83 -26.25
CA GLU A 254 -13.86 15.97 -27.67
C GLU A 254 -14.44 17.23 -28.31
N ALA A 255 -15.60 17.69 -27.83
CA ALA A 255 -16.16 18.99 -28.21
C ALA A 255 -15.42 20.19 -27.57
N GLY A 256 -14.36 19.95 -26.80
CA GLY A 256 -13.59 20.99 -26.12
C GLY A 256 -14.32 21.61 -24.93
N GLU A 257 -15.33 20.94 -24.37
CA GLU A 257 -16.00 21.43 -23.16
C GLU A 257 -15.09 21.33 -21.94
N ASN A 258 -15.19 22.33 -21.06
CA ASN A 258 -14.54 22.28 -19.75
C ASN A 258 -15.31 21.32 -18.82
N LEU A 259 -14.82 20.08 -18.69
CA LEU A 259 -15.45 19.07 -17.86
C LEU A 259 -15.41 19.43 -16.36
N PRO A 260 -16.47 19.18 -15.58
CA PRO A 260 -16.38 19.33 -14.13
C PRO A 260 -15.41 18.31 -13.52
N HIS A 261 -14.85 18.62 -12.33
CA HIS A 261 -13.88 17.76 -11.65
C HIS A 261 -14.38 16.32 -11.47
N SER A 262 -15.66 16.14 -11.14
CA SER A 262 -16.30 14.83 -10.99
C SER A 262 -16.30 14.02 -12.29
N ALA A 263 -16.50 14.66 -13.45
CA ALA A 263 -16.45 14.01 -14.76
C ALA A 263 -15.03 13.61 -15.14
N ARG A 264 -14.04 14.47 -14.86
CA ARG A 264 -12.61 14.15 -15.07
C ARG A 264 -12.18 12.96 -14.22
N PHE A 265 -12.57 12.97 -12.95
CA PHE A 265 -12.29 11.88 -12.03
C PHE A 265 -12.95 10.57 -12.49
N LEU A 266 -14.22 10.60 -12.90
CA LEU A 266 -14.90 9.42 -13.44
C LEU A 266 -14.18 8.87 -14.68
N LEU A 267 -13.83 9.75 -15.63
CA LEU A 267 -13.15 9.35 -16.86
C LEU A 267 -11.77 8.75 -16.57
N ALA A 268 -10.95 9.42 -15.77
CA ALA A 268 -9.61 8.96 -15.41
C ALA A 268 -9.66 7.64 -14.63
N THR A 269 -10.53 7.52 -13.61
CA THR A 269 -10.69 6.28 -12.86
C THR A 269 -11.17 5.15 -13.75
N PHE A 270 -12.11 5.39 -14.66
CA PHE A 270 -12.56 4.37 -15.61
C PHE A 270 -11.43 3.91 -16.53
N MET A 271 -10.74 4.84 -17.22
CA MET A 271 -9.67 4.51 -18.16
C MET A 271 -8.53 3.73 -17.49
N VAL A 272 -8.10 4.18 -16.31
CA VAL A 272 -7.11 3.47 -15.50
C VAL A 272 -7.61 2.09 -15.11
N ASN A 273 -8.88 1.93 -14.71
CA ASN A 273 -9.42 0.63 -14.30
C ASN A 273 -9.69 -0.32 -15.46
N ILE A 274 -9.79 0.13 -16.71
CA ILE A 274 -9.86 -0.76 -17.89
C ILE A 274 -8.47 -1.12 -18.45
N GLY A 275 -7.40 -0.60 -17.85
CA GLY A 275 -6.01 -0.95 -18.20
C GLY A 275 -5.35 -0.02 -19.22
N MET A 276 -5.90 1.17 -19.48
CA MET A 276 -5.25 2.17 -20.34
C MET A 276 -3.94 2.67 -19.68
N PRO A 277 -2.81 2.75 -20.42
CA PRO A 277 -1.56 3.33 -19.93
C PRO A 277 -1.77 4.76 -19.42
N THR A 278 -1.06 5.14 -18.35
CA THR A 278 -1.25 6.46 -17.73
C THR A 278 -0.94 7.61 -18.67
N ASP A 279 0.05 7.47 -19.55
CA ASP A 279 0.38 8.48 -20.55
C ASP A 279 -0.75 8.68 -21.56
N ASP A 280 -1.43 7.61 -21.98
CA ASP A 280 -2.58 7.69 -22.88
C ASP A 280 -3.79 8.34 -22.18
N VAL A 281 -3.98 8.05 -20.89
CA VAL A 281 -5.02 8.73 -20.08
C VAL A 281 -4.72 10.22 -19.96
N ILE A 282 -3.46 10.63 -19.77
CA ILE A 282 -3.07 12.04 -19.72
C ILE A 282 -3.30 12.71 -21.08
N ALA A 283 -2.88 12.05 -22.17
CA ALA A 283 -3.07 12.54 -23.53
C ALA A 283 -4.55 12.75 -23.87
N LEU A 284 -5.45 11.93 -23.33
CA LEU A 284 -6.90 12.09 -23.51
C LEU A 284 -7.40 13.46 -23.02
N PHE A 285 -6.85 13.97 -21.93
CA PHE A 285 -7.25 15.26 -21.34
C PHE A 285 -6.61 16.47 -22.02
N SER A 286 -5.68 16.29 -22.96
CA SER A 286 -5.03 17.40 -23.70
C SER A 286 -6.02 18.27 -24.49
N ARG A 287 -7.21 17.73 -24.79
CA ARG A 287 -8.30 18.45 -25.47
C ARG A 287 -9.11 19.37 -24.54
N SER A 288 -8.84 19.34 -23.24
CA SER A 288 -9.49 20.20 -22.25
C SER A 288 -8.93 21.63 -22.31
N PRO A 289 -9.77 22.69 -22.29
CA PRO A 289 -9.30 24.08 -22.36
C PRO A 289 -8.35 24.51 -21.24
N ASP A 290 -8.46 23.89 -20.07
CA ASP A 290 -7.69 24.13 -18.85
C ASP A 290 -6.58 23.09 -18.62
N PHE A 291 -6.21 22.32 -19.66
CA PHE A 291 -5.26 21.22 -19.52
C PHE A 291 -3.89 21.71 -19.05
N ASN A 292 -3.44 21.14 -17.93
CA ASN A 292 -2.07 21.26 -17.46
C ASN A 292 -1.49 19.86 -17.28
N GLU A 293 -0.48 19.52 -18.08
CA GLU A 293 0.08 18.16 -18.11
C GLU A 293 0.63 17.75 -16.74
N ARG A 294 1.35 18.64 -16.04
CA ARG A 294 1.95 18.33 -14.74
C ARG A 294 0.89 18.00 -13.69
N VAL A 295 -0.19 18.77 -13.65
CA VAL A 295 -1.31 18.55 -12.71
C VAL A 295 -2.09 17.29 -13.07
N THR A 296 -2.38 17.10 -14.37
CA THR A 296 -3.12 15.92 -14.86
C THR A 296 -2.34 14.63 -14.62
N ARG A 297 -1.04 14.63 -14.91
CA ARG A 297 -0.13 13.51 -14.63
C ARG A 297 -0.13 13.13 -13.16
N TYR A 298 -0.03 14.12 -12.28
CA TYR A 298 -0.12 13.89 -10.84
C TYR A 298 -1.44 13.21 -10.44
N GLN A 299 -2.57 13.71 -10.95
CA GLN A 299 -3.90 13.15 -10.64
C GLN A 299 -4.06 11.72 -11.18
N VAL A 300 -3.64 11.47 -12.42
CA VAL A 300 -3.76 10.15 -13.07
C VAL A 300 -2.87 9.12 -12.37
N GLU A 301 -1.62 9.46 -12.04
CA GLU A 301 -0.71 8.58 -11.31
C GLU A 301 -1.23 8.26 -9.90
N HIS A 302 -1.84 9.24 -9.23
CA HIS A 302 -2.48 9.05 -7.93
C HIS A 302 -3.70 8.11 -8.03
N ILE A 303 -4.57 8.32 -9.03
CA ILE A 303 -5.71 7.44 -9.32
C ILE A 303 -5.26 6.00 -9.59
N ALA A 304 -4.16 5.84 -10.34
CA ALA A 304 -3.58 4.54 -10.66
C ALA A 304 -2.91 3.82 -9.47
N GLY A 305 -2.73 4.51 -8.34
CA GLY A 305 -2.01 3.98 -7.18
C GLY A 305 -0.49 3.94 -7.39
N LEU A 306 0.02 4.64 -8.41
CA LEU A 306 1.46 4.84 -8.62
C LEU A 306 2.01 5.87 -7.62
N ARG A 307 1.14 6.76 -7.10
CA ARG A 307 1.42 7.63 -5.95
C ARG A 307 0.43 7.32 -4.82
N GLY A 308 0.93 7.20 -3.58
CA GLY A 308 0.09 7.00 -2.39
C GLY A 308 -0.42 5.57 -2.17
N GLY A 309 -0.04 4.60 -3.02
CA GLY A 309 -0.24 3.16 -2.80
C GLY A 309 -1.67 2.63 -2.93
N LYS A 310 -2.70 3.50 -2.94
CA LYS A 310 -4.12 3.14 -3.08
C LYS A 310 -4.61 3.46 -4.49
N ARG A 311 -5.13 2.44 -5.20
CA ARG A 311 -5.78 2.62 -6.51
C ARG A 311 -7.26 2.97 -6.33
N TYR A 312 -7.73 4.00 -7.02
CA TYR A 312 -9.11 4.45 -6.90
C TYR A 312 -10.07 3.56 -7.69
N SER A 313 -11.24 3.30 -7.10
CA SER A 313 -12.34 2.59 -7.74
C SER A 313 -13.21 3.54 -8.56
N VAL A 314 -13.77 3.03 -9.66
CA VAL A 314 -14.74 3.77 -10.46
C VAL A 314 -16.03 4.02 -9.64
N PRO A 315 -16.54 5.26 -9.59
CA PRO A 315 -17.81 5.60 -8.95
C PRO A 315 -18.98 4.69 -9.34
N ALA A 316 -19.85 4.37 -8.38
CA ALA A 316 -21.06 3.58 -8.62
C ALA A 316 -22.15 4.38 -9.34
N CYS A 317 -23.07 3.69 -10.04
CA CYS A 317 -24.15 4.35 -10.80
C CYS A 317 -24.99 5.32 -9.96
N PRO A 318 -25.40 5.02 -8.70
CA PRO A 318 -26.13 5.98 -7.87
C PRO A 318 -25.38 7.29 -7.65
N LYS A 319 -24.06 7.23 -7.46
CA LYS A 319 -23.22 8.41 -7.32
C LYS A 319 -23.16 9.21 -8.63
N LEU A 320 -23.10 8.54 -9.78
CA LEU A 320 -23.13 9.21 -11.08
C LEU A 320 -24.45 9.94 -11.32
N VAL A 321 -25.57 9.40 -10.83
CA VAL A 321 -26.87 10.08 -10.88
C VAL A 321 -26.84 11.34 -10.02
N ALA A 322 -26.37 11.23 -8.77
CA ALA A 322 -26.28 12.37 -7.86
C ALA A 322 -25.37 13.50 -8.39
N GLN A 323 -24.32 13.15 -9.14
CA GLN A 323 -23.39 14.12 -9.73
C GLN A 323 -23.80 14.62 -11.13
N GLY A 324 -24.96 14.20 -11.65
CA GLY A 324 -25.41 14.58 -13.00
C GLY A 324 -24.54 14.02 -14.14
N LEU A 325 -23.80 12.93 -13.88
CA LEU A 325 -22.90 12.27 -14.84
C LEU A 325 -23.50 11.02 -15.49
N CYS A 326 -24.65 10.56 -15.01
CA CYS A 326 -25.32 9.38 -15.53
C CYS A 326 -26.07 9.71 -16.82
N ALA A 327 -25.61 9.19 -17.96
CA ALA A 327 -26.31 9.23 -19.24
C ALA A 327 -26.98 7.88 -19.51
N ARG A 328 -27.85 7.41 -18.61
CA ARG A 328 -28.45 6.07 -18.69
C ARG A 328 -29.24 5.88 -20.00
N ASP A 329 -29.09 4.72 -20.62
CA ASP A 329 -29.96 4.20 -21.70
C ASP A 329 -30.51 2.80 -21.30
N ASP A 330 -31.24 2.17 -22.22
CA ASP A 330 -31.80 0.81 -22.09
C ASP A 330 -30.75 -0.28 -21.84
N THR A 331 -29.48 -0.06 -22.21
CA THR A 331 -28.39 -1.02 -22.01
C THR A 331 -27.88 -1.08 -20.57
N CYS A 332 -28.32 -0.16 -19.71
CA CYS A 332 -27.83 0.00 -18.34
C CYS A 332 -28.58 -0.82 -17.28
N ASP A 333 -29.53 -1.67 -17.67
CA ASP A 333 -30.31 -2.44 -16.70
C ASP A 333 -29.43 -3.35 -15.83
N ASP A 334 -29.74 -3.46 -14.53
CA ASP A 334 -28.93 -4.19 -13.54
C ASP A 334 -27.44 -3.80 -13.42
N ILE A 335 -26.99 -2.70 -14.04
CA ILE A 335 -25.61 -2.22 -13.94
C ILE A 335 -25.41 -1.38 -12.68
N ARG A 336 -24.50 -1.84 -11.82
CA ARG A 336 -24.20 -1.18 -10.53
C ARG A 336 -23.10 -0.12 -10.62
N ASN A 337 -22.22 -0.21 -11.61
CA ASN A 337 -21.14 0.76 -11.86
C ASN A 337 -20.63 0.61 -13.31
N PRO A 338 -19.93 1.62 -13.87
CA PRO A 338 -19.43 1.60 -15.24
C PRO A 338 -18.51 0.42 -15.58
N ILE A 339 -17.72 -0.11 -14.64
CA ILE A 339 -16.85 -1.27 -14.88
C ILE A 339 -17.67 -2.56 -15.05
N SER A 340 -18.76 -2.70 -14.30
CA SER A 340 -19.68 -3.83 -14.45
C SER A 340 -20.37 -3.87 -15.82
N TYR A 341 -20.52 -2.72 -16.49
CA TYR A 341 -21.08 -2.63 -17.83
C TYR A 341 -20.27 -3.44 -18.85
N LEU A 342 -18.93 -3.34 -18.79
CA LEU A 342 -18.03 -4.08 -19.69
C LEU A 342 -18.08 -5.60 -19.50
N ARG A 343 -18.50 -6.08 -18.33
CA ARG A 343 -18.58 -7.51 -18.02
C ARG A 343 -19.89 -8.16 -18.47
N ARG A 344 -20.94 -7.36 -18.74
CA ARG A 344 -22.28 -7.86 -19.06
C ARG A 344 -22.47 -8.12 -20.55
N ARG A 345 -21.71 -7.47 -21.44
CA ARG A 345 -21.75 -7.81 -22.87
C ARG A 345 -20.93 -9.07 -23.11
N PRO A 346 -21.54 -10.19 -23.53
CA PRO A 346 -20.79 -11.26 -24.16
C PRO A 346 -20.22 -10.67 -25.45
N THR A 347 -18.90 -10.78 -25.64
CA THR A 347 -18.35 -10.84 -26.99
C THR A 347 -19.16 -11.89 -27.74
N GLY A 348 -19.94 -11.47 -28.73
CA GLY A 348 -20.84 -12.37 -29.45
C GLY A 348 -20.04 -13.52 -30.08
N THR A 349 -20.25 -14.74 -29.59
CA THR A 349 -20.63 -15.98 -30.32
C THR A 349 -20.36 -17.20 -29.42
N GLY A 350 -21.34 -18.09 -29.29
CA GLY A 350 -21.15 -19.46 -28.79
C GLY A 350 -21.74 -19.73 -27.39
N GLY A 351 -22.85 -20.47 -27.35
CA GLY A 351 -23.62 -20.76 -26.15
C GLY A 351 -23.08 -21.87 -25.25
N GLY A 352 -23.89 -22.20 -24.24
CA GLY A 352 -23.70 -23.33 -23.35
C GLY A 352 -23.70 -22.90 -21.89
N GLY A 353 -24.85 -23.01 -21.23
CA GLY A 353 -25.00 -22.67 -19.83
C GLY A 353 -24.23 -23.60 -18.91
N ASN A 354 -23.90 -23.12 -17.71
CA ASN A 354 -24.13 -23.89 -16.49
C ASN A 354 -24.15 -22.95 -15.28
N GLY A 355 -25.03 -23.25 -14.34
CA GLY A 355 -25.17 -22.48 -13.12
C GLY A 355 -23.95 -22.58 -12.20
N ARG A 356 -23.76 -21.57 -11.36
CA ARG A 356 -23.76 -21.70 -9.88
C ARG A 356 -23.18 -20.47 -9.20
N THR A 357 -23.67 -20.30 -7.97
CA THR A 357 -23.01 -19.72 -6.80
C THR A 357 -22.81 -18.21 -6.73
N ARG A 358 -23.63 -17.61 -5.85
CA ARG A 358 -23.40 -16.31 -5.22
C ARG A 358 -22.01 -16.28 -4.57
N PRO A 359 -21.13 -15.30 -4.88
CA PRO A 359 -19.97 -15.04 -4.06
C PRO A 359 -20.38 -14.17 -2.86
N GLY A 360 -19.96 -14.59 -1.67
CA GLY A 360 -20.17 -13.89 -0.41
C GLY A 360 -19.61 -12.47 -0.41
N ARG A 361 -20.17 -11.65 0.51
CA ARG A 361 -19.80 -10.25 0.76
C ARG A 361 -18.28 -10.10 0.93
N ARG A 362 -17.65 -9.32 0.04
CA ARG A 362 -16.24 -8.88 0.14
C ARG A 362 -16.15 -7.69 1.10
N ARG A 363 -15.19 -7.73 2.03
CA ARG A 363 -14.98 -6.73 3.10
C ARG A 363 -14.02 -5.57 2.77
N ASP A 364 -13.41 -5.53 1.59
CA ASP A 364 -12.33 -4.55 1.32
C ASP A 364 -12.68 -3.47 0.28
N ARG A 365 -13.92 -2.97 0.30
CA ARG A 365 -14.30 -1.78 -0.49
C ARG A 365 -15.02 -0.81 0.41
N ILE A 366 -14.42 0.36 0.60
CA ILE A 366 -15.05 1.49 1.29
C ILE A 366 -15.98 2.18 0.28
N SER A 367 -17.25 2.32 0.66
CA SER A 367 -18.23 3.21 0.02
C SER A 367 -17.91 4.65 0.42
N GLU A 368 -18.12 5.59 -0.50
CA GLU A 368 -17.87 7.01 -0.29
C GLU A 368 -18.86 7.72 0.65
N ASP A 369 -19.67 6.99 1.42
CA ASP A 369 -20.38 7.58 2.56
C ASP A 369 -19.39 7.98 3.69
N GLU A 370 -18.09 7.73 3.49
CA GLU A 370 -16.95 8.19 4.30
C GLU A 370 -16.18 9.33 3.60
N LEU A 371 -16.88 10.41 3.22
CA LEU A 371 -16.29 11.68 2.76
C LEU A 371 -16.48 12.79 3.79
#